data_AF-A0A3P7I6U4-F1
#
_entry.id   AF-A0A3P7I6U4-F1
#
_cell.length_a   1.000
_cell.length_b   1.000
_cell.length_c   1.000
_cell.angle_alpha   90.00
_cell.angle_beta   90.00
_cell.angle_gamma   90.00
#
_symmetry.space_group_name_H-M   'P 1'
#
loop_
_entity.id
_entity.type
_entity.pdbx_description
1 polymer ?
#
loop_
_entity_poly.entity_id
_entity_poly.type
_entity_poly.pdbx_seq_one_letter_code
_entity_poly.pdbx_strand_id
1 'polypeptide(L)'
;MLFDGRRLVEQKQTTVNPSVGHKSSLDTSSKPSSSSVSSSLSSSSGDASFSESFLFHVTPVKLDRCHIVIEMFDHDSSNQPLSVGHCVIGRMGDITGHAHWIQMIKKHGLPVCMWHRIGVN
;
A
#
# COMPACT_ATOMS: atom_id res chain seq x y z
N MET A 1 1.19 -9.94 -12.10
CA MET A 1 0.18 -10.12 -11.04
C MET A 1 -0.85 -11.11 -11.57
N LEU A 2 -1.00 -12.26 -10.93
CA LEU A 2 -1.95 -13.29 -11.34
C LEU A 2 -3.22 -13.16 -10.50
N PHE A 3 -4.37 -13.07 -11.15
CA PHE A 3 -5.67 -12.98 -10.50
C PHE A 3 -6.49 -14.22 -10.83
N ASP A 4 -7.22 -14.75 -9.84
CA ASP A 4 -8.30 -15.73 -10.04
C ASP A 4 -9.63 -15.05 -9.72
N GLY A 5 -10.40 -14.78 -10.76
CA GLY A 5 -11.62 -13.98 -10.67
C GLY A 5 -11.33 -12.57 -10.15
N ARG A 6 -11.80 -12.27 -8.93
CA ARG A 6 -11.60 -10.97 -8.26
C ARG A 6 -10.52 -11.03 -7.17
N ARG A 7 -9.92 -12.19 -6.94
CA ARG A 7 -8.91 -12.40 -5.90
C ARG A 7 -7.54 -12.34 -6.54
N LEU A 8 -6.66 -11.49 -6.03
CA LEU A 8 -5.24 -11.55 -6.36
C LEU A 8 -4.71 -12.88 -5.81
N VAL A 9 -4.28 -13.79 -6.69
CA VAL A 9 -3.82 -15.14 -6.32
C VAL A 9 -2.32 -15.19 -6.19
N GLU A 10 -1.62 -14.35 -6.94
CA GLU A 10 -0.18 -14.20 -6.82
C GLU A 10 0.15 -12.71 -6.71
N GLN A 11 0.24 -12.25 -5.47
CA GLN A 11 1.18 -11.20 -5.12
C GLN A 11 2.52 -11.91 -4.95
N LYS A 12 3.46 -11.68 -5.87
CA LYS A 12 4.86 -11.98 -5.56
C LYS A 12 5.12 -11.21 -4.28
N GLN A 13 5.25 -11.90 -3.15
CA GLN A 13 5.53 -11.29 -1.85
C GLN A 13 6.79 -10.45 -2.03
N THR A 14 6.63 -9.16 -2.27
CA THR A 14 7.72 -8.23 -2.37
C THR A 14 8.03 -7.86 -0.93
N THR A 15 8.87 -8.68 -0.30
CA THR A 15 9.56 -8.28 0.93
C THR A 15 10.27 -6.96 0.63
N VAL A 16 9.70 -5.87 1.11
CA VAL A 16 10.32 -4.53 1.05
C VAL A 16 11.04 -4.28 2.36
N ASN A 17 12.35 -4.06 2.27
CA ASN A 17 13.12 -3.47 3.35
C ASN A 17 12.71 -2.00 3.48
N PRO A 18 12.32 -1.51 4.68
CA PRO A 18 12.03 -0.10 4.87
C PRO A 18 13.31 0.70 4.63
N SER A 19 13.31 1.53 3.58
CA SER A 19 14.39 2.49 3.36
C SER A 19 14.23 3.62 4.37
N VAL A 20 15.07 3.62 5.39
CA VAL A 20 15.25 4.76 6.29
C VAL A 20 15.63 5.97 5.45
N GLY A 21 14.75 6.96 5.38
CA GLY A 21 14.98 8.21 4.68
C GLY A 21 16.07 9.03 5.36
N HIS A 22 17.33 8.79 5.00
CA HIS A 22 18.41 9.71 5.34
C HIS A 22 18.28 10.95 4.46
N LYS A 23 18.04 12.10 5.08
CA LYS A 23 18.32 13.40 4.47
C LYS A 23 19.81 13.47 4.18
N SER A 24 20.21 13.46 2.91
CA SER A 24 21.52 13.99 2.50
C SER A 24 21.47 14.53 1.07
N SER A 25 21.81 15.82 0.98
CA SER A 25 22.40 16.59 -0.13
C SER A 25 22.74 15.88 -1.45
N LEU A 26 22.55 16.64 -2.55
CA LEU A 26 23.03 16.42 -3.92
C LEU A 26 24.32 15.59 -4.02
N ASP A 27 24.38 14.61 -4.93
CA ASP A 27 25.24 14.71 -6.12
C ASP A 27 25.02 13.57 -7.16
N THR A 28 25.61 13.78 -8.33
CA THR A 28 25.41 13.18 -9.65
C THR A 28 25.99 11.77 -9.92
N SER A 29 25.39 11.07 -10.91
CA SER A 29 25.99 10.08 -11.86
C SER A 29 26.15 8.55 -11.52
N SER A 30 25.39 7.74 -12.27
CA SER A 30 25.64 6.42 -12.92
C SER A 30 26.55 5.31 -12.32
N LYS A 31 25.96 4.15 -11.96
CA LYS A 31 26.10 2.76 -12.54
C LYS A 31 25.62 1.67 -11.54
N PRO A 32 25.14 0.49 -12.01
CA PRO A 32 24.55 -0.52 -11.14
C PRO A 32 25.62 -1.50 -10.62
N SER A 33 25.54 -1.86 -9.33
CA SER A 33 26.33 -2.95 -8.73
C SER A 33 25.41 -3.74 -7.82
N SER A 34 25.38 -5.05 -8.06
CA SER A 34 24.73 -6.05 -7.20
C SER A 34 25.43 -6.09 -5.84
N SER A 35 24.75 -5.67 -4.78
CA SER A 35 25.18 -5.92 -3.41
C SER A 35 24.02 -6.52 -2.62
N SER A 36 24.23 -7.76 -2.17
CA SER A 36 23.45 -8.36 -1.10
C SER A 36 23.74 -7.57 0.17
N VAL A 37 22.79 -6.74 0.62
CA VAL A 37 22.94 -5.96 1.86
C VAL A 37 22.15 -6.62 2.97
N SER A 38 22.85 -7.36 3.82
CA SER A 38 22.34 -7.78 5.13
C SER A 38 22.38 -6.56 6.05
N SER A 39 21.26 -5.87 6.22
CA SER A 39 21.15 -4.79 7.18
C SER A 39 20.63 -5.33 8.51
N SER A 40 21.49 -5.26 9.51
CA SER A 40 21.23 -5.54 10.92
C SER A 40 19.93 -4.87 11.40
N LEU A 41 19.11 -5.65 12.11
CA LEU A 41 17.93 -5.19 12.84
C LEU A 41 18.33 -4.12 13.86
N SER A 42 18.19 -2.84 13.51
CA SER A 42 18.13 -1.74 14.47
C SER A 42 16.73 -1.13 14.47
N SER A 43 16.02 -1.43 15.55
CA SER A 43 14.74 -0.90 15.99
C SER A 43 14.55 0.61 15.79
N SER A 44 13.30 1.01 15.49
CA SER A 44 12.64 2.30 15.81
C SER A 44 12.28 3.30 14.70
N SER A 45 12.02 2.87 13.46
CA SER A 45 11.27 3.73 12.52
C SER A 45 9.91 3.10 12.21
N GLY A 46 8.85 3.60 12.86
CA GLY A 46 7.46 3.19 12.61
C GLY A 46 6.90 3.63 11.26
N ASP A 47 7.75 4.25 10.42
CA ASP A 47 7.37 4.78 9.11
C ASP A 47 7.87 3.84 8.01
N ALA A 48 6.94 3.15 7.36
CA ALA A 48 7.18 2.38 6.14
C ALA A 48 6.73 3.20 4.92
N SER A 49 7.52 3.17 3.84
CA SER A 49 7.20 3.84 2.58
C SER A 49 7.00 2.84 1.46
N PHE A 50 5.86 2.95 0.77
CA PHE A 50 5.49 2.09 -0.35
C PHE A 50 5.21 2.96 -1.57
N SER A 51 5.89 2.68 -2.67
CA SER A 51 5.73 3.38 -3.96
C SER A 51 5.29 2.39 -5.04
N GLU A 52 4.23 1.65 -4.75
CA GLU A 52 3.65 0.65 -5.63
C GLU A 52 2.31 1.14 -6.19
N SER A 53 1.92 0.63 -7.36
CA SER A 53 0.64 0.95 -7.98
C SER A 53 -0.11 -0.32 -8.37
N PHE A 54 -1.42 -0.30 -8.13
CA PHE A 54 -2.33 -1.38 -8.47
C PHE A 54 -3.38 -0.85 -9.44
N LEU A 55 -3.67 -1.61 -10.49
CA LEU A 55 -4.65 -1.25 -11.50
C LEU A 55 -5.79 -2.27 -11.50
N PHE A 56 -7.01 -1.77 -11.35
CA PHE A 56 -8.22 -2.58 -11.33
C PHE A 56 -9.15 -2.16 -12.47
N HIS A 57 -9.63 -3.12 -13.25
CA HIS A 57 -10.62 -2.87 -14.28
C HIS A 57 -12.03 -2.91 -13.67
N VAL A 58 -12.68 -1.75 -13.53
CA VAL A 58 -14.02 -1.62 -12.94
C VAL A 58 -14.95 -0.90 -13.93
N THR A 59 -16.09 -1.52 -14.25
CA THR A 59 -17.11 -0.85 -15.07
C THR A 59 -17.90 0.16 -14.23
N PRO A 60 -18.44 1.24 -14.82
CA PRO A 60 -19.18 2.26 -14.06
C PRO A 60 -20.31 1.68 -13.19
N VAL A 61 -21.03 0.68 -13.69
CA VAL A 61 -22.12 -0.01 -12.96
C VAL A 61 -21.62 -0.74 -11.70
N LYS A 62 -20.38 -1.23 -11.71
CA LYS A 62 -19.78 -1.93 -10.57
C LYS A 62 -19.20 -0.96 -9.52
N LEU A 63 -18.92 0.27 -9.91
CA LEU A 63 -18.26 1.27 -9.07
C LEU A 63 -19.08 1.59 -7.81
N ASP A 64 -20.41 1.57 -7.92
CA ASP A 64 -21.31 1.75 -6.77
C ASP A 64 -21.36 0.56 -5.80
N ARG A 65 -20.83 -0.59 -6.20
CA ARG A 65 -20.93 -1.87 -5.47
C ARG A 65 -19.57 -2.44 -5.07
N CYS A 66 -18.49 -1.73 -5.34
CA CYS A 66 -17.14 -2.12 -4.96
C CYS A 66 -16.53 -1.16 -3.95
N HIS A 67 -15.54 -1.67 -3.23
CA HIS A 67 -14.69 -0.93 -2.32
C HIS A 67 -13.30 -1.58 -2.38
N ILE A 68 -12.28 -0.84 -1.96
CA ILE A 68 -10.92 -1.30 -1.81
C ILE A 68 -10.67 -1.44 -0.31
N VAL A 69 -10.23 -2.63 0.12
CA VAL A 69 -9.73 -2.85 1.47
C VAL A 69 -8.21 -2.87 1.41
N ILE A 70 -7.56 -2.04 2.21
CA ILE A 70 -6.11 -2.02 2.36
C ILE A 70 -5.82 -2.60 3.75
N GLU A 71 -5.21 -3.78 3.79
CA GLU A 71 -4.81 -4.45 5.02
C GLU A 71 -3.30 -4.36 5.19
N MET A 72 -2.87 -4.05 6.41
CA MET A 72 -1.47 -3.99 6.79
C MET A 72 -1.13 -5.18 7.68
N PHE A 73 -0.02 -5.84 7.35
CA PHE A 73 0.52 -6.94 8.12
C PHE A 73 1.95 -6.60 8.56
N ASP A 74 2.30 -7.08 9.75
CA ASP A 74 3.67 -7.12 10.28
C ASP A 74 4.11 -8.60 10.39
N HIS A 75 5.35 -8.84 10.78
CA HIS A 75 5.84 -10.19 11.07
C HIS A 75 6.15 -10.34 12.56
N ASP A 76 5.65 -11.41 13.17
CA ASP A 76 6.04 -11.76 14.53
C ASP A 76 7.46 -12.33 14.60
N SER A 77 7.94 -12.65 15.80
CA SER A 77 9.27 -13.24 16.01
C SER A 77 9.45 -14.62 15.33
N SER A 78 8.36 -15.28 14.96
CA SER A 78 8.34 -16.54 14.21
C SER A 78 8.13 -16.34 12.70
N ASN A 79 8.24 -15.08 12.24
CA ASN A 79 8.03 -14.63 10.87
C ASN A 79 6.63 -14.91 10.32
N GLN A 80 5.65 -15.15 11.19
CA GLN A 80 4.25 -15.30 10.79
C GLN A 80 3.60 -13.93 10.59
N PRO A 81 2.72 -13.78 9.57
CA PRO A 81 2.04 -12.53 9.31
C PRO A 81 1.05 -12.21 10.45
N LEU A 82 1.25 -11.07 11.08
CA LEU A 82 0.40 -10.51 12.12
C LEU A 82 -0.40 -9.34 11.53
N SER A 83 -1.73 -9.40 11.59
CA SER A 83 -2.56 -8.27 11.12
C SER A 83 -2.38 -7.06 12.04
N VAL A 84 -1.96 -5.93 11.46
CA VAL A 84 -1.87 -4.64 12.15
C VAL A 84 -3.21 -3.92 12.13
N GLY A 85 -3.93 -4.05 11.02
CA GLY A 85 -5.26 -3.49 10.83
C GLY A 85 -5.56 -3.21 9.37
N HIS A 86 -6.67 -2.53 9.11
CA HIS A 86 -7.12 -2.25 7.76
C HIS A 86 -7.83 -0.90 7.64
N CYS A 87 -7.97 -0.41 6.40
CA CYS A 87 -8.89 0.66 6.07
C CYS A 87 -9.69 0.32 4.81
N VAL A 88 -10.88 0.91 4.68
CA VAL A 88 -11.80 0.64 3.58
C VAL A 88 -12.08 1.93 2.82
N ILE A 89 -11.76 1.93 1.53
CA ILE A 89 -12.03 3.02 0.60
C ILE A 89 -13.18 2.60 -0.31
N GLY A 90 -14.34 3.23 -0.15
CA GLY A 90 -15.54 2.84 -0.90
C GLY A 90 -16.78 3.53 -0.38
N ARG A 91 -17.93 3.28 -1.01
CA ARG A 91 -19.22 3.85 -0.54
C ARG A 91 -19.58 3.42 0.89
N MET A 92 -19.12 2.24 1.31
CA MET A 92 -19.33 1.67 2.66
C MET A 92 -18.15 1.89 3.61
N GLY A 93 -17.13 2.68 3.20
CA GLY A 93 -16.02 3.02 4.06
C GLY A 93 -16.43 3.95 5.22
N ASP A 94 -15.49 4.18 6.13
CA ASP A 94 -15.65 5.20 7.17
C ASP A 94 -15.71 6.62 6.58
N ILE A 95 -15.77 7.64 7.42
CA ILE A 95 -15.92 9.04 6.99
C ILE A 95 -14.85 9.40 5.93
N THR A 96 -13.60 8.99 6.14
CA THR A 96 -12.46 9.33 5.28
C THR A 96 -12.42 8.44 4.03
N GLY A 97 -12.66 7.14 4.18
CA GLY A 97 -12.76 6.17 3.08
C GLY A 97 -13.87 6.52 2.10
N HIS A 98 -15.04 6.92 2.61
CA HIS A 98 -16.17 7.40 1.82
C HIS A 98 -15.83 8.71 1.10
N ALA A 99 -15.28 9.70 1.81
CA ALA A 99 -14.90 10.98 1.21
C ALA A 99 -13.87 10.81 0.09
N HIS A 100 -12.86 9.95 0.30
CA HIS A 100 -11.85 9.64 -0.71
C HIS A 100 -12.49 9.02 -1.97
N TRP A 101 -13.37 8.04 -1.79
CA TRP A 101 -14.08 7.39 -2.90
C TRP A 101 -14.91 8.37 -3.72
N ILE A 102 -15.67 9.26 -3.06
CA ILE A 102 -16.48 10.27 -3.74
C ILE A 102 -15.59 11.27 -4.50
N GLN A 103 -14.46 11.68 -3.92
CA GLN A 103 -13.53 12.58 -4.62
C GLN A 103 -12.91 11.92 -5.86
N MET A 104 -12.54 10.63 -5.78
CA MET A 104 -12.04 9.87 -6.92
C MET A 104 -13.06 9.82 -8.06
N ILE A 105 -14.34 9.57 -7.76
CA ILE A 105 -15.41 9.53 -8.78
C ILE A 105 -15.65 10.91 -9.38
N LYS A 106 -15.72 11.95 -8.55
CA LYS A 106 -15.99 13.32 -9.01
C LYS A 106 -14.85 13.91 -9.83
N LYS A 107 -13.60 13.58 -9.49
CA LYS A 107 -12.39 14.07 -10.16
C LYS A 107 -11.86 13.03 -11.16
N HIS A 108 -12.71 12.65 -12.11
CA HIS A 108 -12.36 11.65 -13.11
C HIS A 108 -11.06 11.99 -13.85
N GLY A 109 -10.13 11.03 -13.94
CA GLY A 109 -8.83 11.20 -14.60
C GLY A 109 -7.77 11.94 -13.77
N LEU A 110 -8.08 12.36 -12.54
CA LEU A 110 -7.14 13.02 -11.64
C LEU A 110 -6.88 12.16 -10.41
N PRO A 111 -5.62 11.95 -10.01
CA PRO A 111 -5.31 11.23 -8.77
C PRO A 111 -5.80 12.04 -7.57
N VAL A 112 -6.27 11.32 -6.54
CA VAL A 112 -6.63 11.88 -5.24
C VAL A 112 -5.74 11.20 -4.20
N CYS A 113 -5.11 11.99 -3.34
CA CYS A 113 -4.30 11.50 -2.23
C CYS A 113 -4.98 11.89 -0.92
N MET A 114 -5.09 10.94 0.00
CA MET A 114 -5.72 11.15 1.31
C MET A 114 -5.11 10.21 2.35
N TRP A 115 -4.89 10.72 3.56
CA TRP A 115 -4.49 9.91 4.71
C TRP A 115 -5.69 9.14 5.25
N HIS A 116 -5.48 7.87 5.64
CA HIS A 116 -6.49 7.03 6.28
C HIS A 116 -5.99 6.56 7.63
N ARG A 117 -6.89 6.49 8.62
CA ARG A 117 -6.57 5.86 9.89
C ARG A 117 -6.75 4.35 9.72
N ILE A 118 -5.79 3.58 10.22
CA ILE A 118 -5.88 2.12 10.22
C ILE A 118 -6.77 1.71 11.40
N GLY A 119 -7.87 1.00 11.10
CA GLY A 119 -8.75 0.40 12.09
C GLY A 119 -8.22 -0.94 12.56
N VAL A 120 -8.35 -1.19 13.86
CA VAL A 120 -8.12 -2.53 14.46
C VAL A 120 -9.39 -3.36 14.27
N ASN A 121 -9.22 -4.66 13.98
CA ASN A 121 -10.31 -5.63 13.93
C ASN A 121 -10.88 -5.91 15.32
#